data_AF-A0A9E3VSW1-F1
#
_entry.id   AF-A0A9E3VSW1-F1
#
_cell.length_a   1.000
_cell.length_b   1.000
_cell.length_c   1.000
_cell.angle_alpha   90.00
_cell.angle_beta   90.00
_cell.angle_gamma   90.00
#
_symmetry.space_group_name_H-M   'P 1'
#
loop_
_entity.id
_entity.type
_entity.pdbx_description
1 polymer ?
#
loop_
_entity_poly.entity_id
_entity_poly.type
_entity_poly.pdbx_seq_one_letter_code
_entity_poly.pdbx_strand_id
1 'polypeptide(L)'
;MKRIDVRDRKEQRKFGVTMAVAFSVLAGIRWWLTSNIPFVFLGLASVFLLTGLIIPRVLGPVFSVWMRFAEAINWVMTRVLLTVAYYAVLTPARYLNDWFGSDPLKRTWHDSSATYWEDPDEQPADSARYRNQF
;
A
#
# COMPACT_ATOMS: atom_id res chain seq x y z
N MET A 1 11.29 9.29 -9.57
CA MET A 1 11.37 8.16 -8.61
C MET A 1 12.84 7.81 -8.42
N LYS A 2 13.44 8.16 -7.27
CA LYS A 2 14.86 7.88 -7.00
C LYS A 2 15.01 6.38 -6.76
N ARG A 3 15.60 5.63 -7.69
CA ARG A 3 15.87 4.20 -7.50
C ARG A 3 16.84 4.07 -6.33
N ILE A 4 16.51 3.26 -5.34
CA ILE A 4 17.40 2.99 -4.21
C ILE A 4 18.63 2.29 -4.78
N ASP A 5 19.79 2.94 -4.68
CA ASP A 5 21.05 2.34 -5.09
C ASP A 5 21.52 1.40 -3.97
N VAL A 6 21.35 0.10 -4.21
CA VAL A 6 21.78 -0.96 -3.28
C VAL A 6 23.29 -0.98 -3.03
N ARG A 7 24.08 -0.30 -3.87
CA ARG A 7 25.53 -0.17 -3.72
C ARG A 7 25.94 1.10 -2.95
N ASP A 8 25.01 2.02 -2.67
CA ASP A 8 25.32 3.22 -1.90
C ASP A 8 25.65 2.84 -0.44
N ARG A 9 26.84 3.25 0.00
CA ARG A 9 27.34 3.02 1.35
C ARG A 9 26.45 3.68 2.40
N LYS A 10 25.81 4.81 2.08
CA LYS A 10 24.89 5.49 3.01
C LYS A 10 23.61 4.68 3.24
N GLU A 11 23.03 4.12 2.19
CA GLU A 11 21.83 3.28 2.28
C GLU A 11 22.12 1.95 2.99
N GLN A 12 23.26 1.31 2.71
CA GLN A 12 23.71 0.11 3.45
C GLN A 12 23.90 0.38 4.94
N ARG A 13 24.45 1.55 5.31
CA ARG A 13 24.60 1.99 6.71
C ARG A 13 23.25 2.18 7.39
N LYS A 14 22.33 2.90 6.74
CA LYS A 14 20.97 3.08 7.26
C LYS A 14 20.31 1.73 7.51
N PHE A 15 20.36 0.83 6.53
CA PHE A 15 19.81 -0.52 6.68
C PHE A 15 20.38 -1.28 7.88
N GLY A 16 21.70 -1.28 8.06
CA GLY A 16 22.36 -1.91 9.21
C GLY A 16 21.89 -1.32 10.55
N VAL A 17 21.77 0.00 10.64
CA VAL A 17 21.27 0.69 11.85
C VAL A 17 19.78 0.38 12.07
N THR A 18 18.95 0.41 11.04
CA THR A 18 17.51 0.08 11.15
C THR A 18 17.31 -1.34 11.64
N MET A 19 18.08 -2.31 11.12
CA MET A 19 18.04 -3.70 11.58
C MET A 19 18.53 -3.84 13.02
N ALA A 20 19.62 -3.17 13.40
CA ALA A 20 20.11 -3.19 14.77
C ALA A 20 19.06 -2.65 15.76
N VAL A 21 18.39 -1.55 15.42
CA VAL A 21 17.29 -0.98 16.22
C VAL A 21 16.12 -1.96 16.29
N ALA A 22 15.70 -2.55 15.18
CA ALA A 22 14.61 -3.51 15.14
C ALA A 22 14.89 -4.74 16.04
N PHE A 23 16.07 -5.34 15.94
CA PHE A 23 16.47 -6.46 16.79
C PHE A 23 16.62 -6.06 18.26
N SER A 24 17.07 -4.83 18.56
CA SER A 24 17.14 -4.32 19.94
C SER A 24 15.75 -4.15 20.55
N VAL A 25 14.77 -3.65 19.79
CA VAL A 25 13.38 -3.54 20.22
C VAL A 25 12.77 -4.92 20.47
N LEU A 26 12.99 -5.87 19.55
CA LEU A 26 12.55 -7.26 19.73
C LEU A 26 13.19 -7.91 20.97
N ALA A 27 14.47 -7.67 21.21
CA ALA A 27 15.15 -8.09 22.43
C ALA A 27 14.49 -7.49 23.69
N GLY A 28 14.19 -6.19 23.68
CA GLY A 28 13.50 -5.53 24.79
C GLY A 28 12.11 -6.12 25.06
N ILE A 29 11.31 -6.34 24.02
CA ILE A 29 9.97 -6.96 24.14
C ILE A 29 10.10 -8.38 24.70
N ARG A 30 11.04 -9.19 24.17
CA ARG A 30 11.22 -10.58 24.61
C ARG A 30 11.72 -10.67 26.05
N TRP A 31 12.57 -9.73 26.47
CA TRP A 31 13.04 -9.61 27.84
C TRP A 31 11.87 -9.29 28.78
N TRP A 32 10.99 -8.36 28.39
CA TRP A 32 9.79 -8.02 29.17
C TRP A 32 8.81 -9.19 29.30
N LEU A 33 8.69 -10.02 28.27
CA LEU A 33 7.70 -11.11 28.24
C LEU A 33 8.16 -12.40 28.95
N THR A 34 9.47 -12.63 29.10
CA THR A 34 9.98 -13.94 29.58
C THR A 34 11.02 -13.82 30.69
N SER A 35 11.39 -12.60 31.11
CA SER A 35 12.43 -12.29 32.11
C SER A 35 13.83 -12.88 31.83
N ASN A 36 13.99 -13.68 30.78
CA ASN A 36 15.26 -14.21 30.30
C ASN A 36 15.89 -13.23 29.31
N ILE A 37 17.21 -13.06 29.42
CA ILE A 37 17.98 -12.21 28.52
C ILE A 37 18.00 -12.88 27.13
N PRO A 38 17.49 -12.22 26.09
CA PRO A 38 17.47 -12.76 24.74
C PRO A 38 18.83 -12.56 24.06
N PHE A 39 19.83 -13.35 24.47
CA PHE A 39 21.21 -13.28 23.96
C PHE A 39 21.30 -13.40 22.43
N VAL A 40 20.42 -14.19 21.81
CA VAL A 40 20.37 -14.35 20.35
C VAL A 40 20.03 -13.03 19.64
N PHE A 41 19.01 -12.32 20.13
CA PHE A 41 18.55 -11.07 19.52
C PHE A 41 19.55 -9.92 19.77
N LEU A 42 20.12 -9.87 20.98
CA LEU A 42 21.19 -8.90 21.29
C LEU A 42 22.45 -9.16 20.47
N GLY A 43 22.85 -10.42 20.29
CA GLY A 43 23.98 -10.79 19.42
C GLY A 43 23.75 -10.36 17.97
N LEU A 44 22.55 -10.63 17.42
CA LEU A 44 22.18 -10.19 16.08
C LEU A 44 22.20 -8.66 15.96
N ALA A 45 21.64 -7.94 16.94
CA ALA A 45 21.65 -6.49 16.95
C ALA A 45 23.08 -5.92 16.94
N SER A 46 23.98 -6.45 17.79
CA SER A 46 25.38 -6.05 17.82
C SER A 46 26.11 -6.35 16.51
N VAL A 47 25.89 -7.53 15.91
CA VAL A 47 26.50 -7.89 14.62
C VAL A 47 26.06 -6.94 13.52
N PHE A 48 24.76 -6.63 13.41
CA PHE A 48 24.25 -5.69 12.42
C PHE A 48 24.75 -4.26 12.65
N LEU A 49 24.85 -3.82 13.91
CA LEU A 49 25.34 -2.50 14.26
C LEU A 49 26.83 -2.35 13.92
N LEU A 50 27.66 -3.31 14.34
CA LEU A 50 29.11 -3.32 14.08
C LEU A 50 29.40 -3.41 12.58
N THR A 51 28.72 -4.32 11.87
CA THR A 51 28.95 -4.50 10.43
C THR A 51 28.43 -3.30 9.64
N GLY A 52 27.31 -2.70 10.05
CA GLY A 52 26.80 -1.45 9.48
C GLY A 52 27.79 -0.29 9.65
N LEU A 53 28.41 -0.13 10.82
CA LEU A 53 29.31 0.98 11.10
C LEU A 53 30.69 0.82 10.43
N ILE A 54 31.28 -0.38 10.55
CA ILE A 54 32.67 -0.67 10.16
C ILE A 54 32.74 -1.02 8.67
N ILE A 55 31.97 -2.01 8.21
CA ILE A 55 32.07 -2.56 6.85
C ILE A 55 30.68 -2.71 6.19
N PRO A 56 30.00 -1.60 5.84
CA PRO A 56 28.69 -1.64 5.22
C PRO A 56 28.67 -2.37 3.86
N ARG A 57 29.83 -2.48 3.17
CA ARG A 57 29.95 -3.20 1.89
C ARG A 57 29.58 -4.67 1.98
N VAL A 58 29.81 -5.33 3.13
CA VAL A 58 29.45 -6.74 3.34
C VAL A 58 27.93 -6.91 3.42
N LEU A 59 27.20 -5.87 3.85
CA LEU A 59 25.73 -5.87 3.88
C LEU A 59 25.10 -5.63 2.51
N GLY A 60 25.86 -5.25 1.48
CA GLY A 60 25.36 -5.01 0.12
C GLY A 60 24.49 -6.14 -0.46
N PRO A 61 24.96 -7.40 -0.53
CA PRO A 61 24.15 -8.50 -1.06
C PRO A 61 22.90 -8.78 -0.20
N VAL A 62 23.03 -8.74 1.13
CA VAL A 62 21.91 -8.94 2.06
C VAL A 62 20.85 -7.85 1.88
N PHE A 63 21.29 -6.59 1.80
CA PHE A 63 20.43 -5.44 1.56
C PHE A 63 19.69 -5.54 0.22
N SER A 64 20.36 -6.00 -0.83
CA SER A 64 19.74 -6.18 -2.14
C SER A 64 18.66 -7.26 -2.13
N VAL A 65 18.90 -8.40 -1.48
CA VAL A 65 17.89 -9.46 -1.32
C VAL A 65 16.73 -8.96 -0.46
N TRP A 66 17.03 -8.27 0.64
CA TRP A 66 16.02 -7.68 1.51
C TRP A 66 15.13 -6.67 0.78
N MET A 67 15.71 -5.83 -0.08
CA MET A 67 14.95 -4.84 -0.84
C MET A 67 14.00 -5.50 -1.85
N ARG A 68 14.45 -6.54 -2.55
CA ARG A 68 13.58 -7.34 -3.44
C ARG A 68 12.43 -8.00 -2.69
N PHE A 69 12.71 -8.49 -1.48
CA PHE A 69 11.68 -9.05 -0.61
C PHE A 69 10.67 -7.98 -0.17
N ALA A 70 11.14 -6.80 0.22
CA ALA A 70 10.28 -5.68 0.57
C ALA A 70 9.40 -5.23 -0.62
N GLU A 71 9.94 -5.21 -1.84
CA GLU A 71 9.16 -4.93 -3.05
C GLU A 71 8.07 -5.99 -3.30
N ALA A 72 8.39 -7.27 -3.12
CA ALA A 72 7.42 -8.36 -3.25
C ALA A 72 6.30 -8.26 -2.21
N ILE A 73 6.64 -7.96 -0.95
CA ILE A 73 5.66 -7.69 0.11
C ILE A 73 4.80 -6.50 -0.27
N ASN A 74 5.41 -5.39 -0.70
CA ASN A 74 4.67 -4.17 -1.04
C ASN A 74 3.70 -4.39 -2.20
N TRP A 75 4.07 -5.23 -3.17
CA TRP A 75 3.20 -5.65 -4.26
C TRP A 75 1.97 -6.41 -3.78
N VAL A 76 2.14 -7.36 -2.84
CA VAL A 76 1.03 -8.07 -2.19
C VAL A 76 0.19 -7.09 -1.37
N MET A 77 0.84 -6.27 -0.54
CA MET A 77 0.18 -5.34 0.38
C MET A 77 -0.71 -4.34 -0.36
N THR A 78 -0.23 -3.78 -1.48
CA THR A 78 -1.00 -2.86 -2.30
C THR A 78 -2.28 -3.52 -2.83
N ARG A 79 -2.18 -4.78 -3.29
CA ARG A 79 -3.35 -5.53 -3.78
C ARG A 79 -4.33 -5.84 -2.66
N VAL A 80 -3.83 -6.34 -1.53
CA VAL A 80 -4.65 -6.63 -0.36
C VAL A 80 -5.37 -5.36 0.11
N LEU A 81 -4.65 -4.24 0.22
CA LEU A 81 -5.23 -2.96 0.62
C LEU A 81 -6.34 -2.52 -0.34
N LEU A 82 -6.11 -2.59 -1.66
CA LEU A 82 -7.12 -2.25 -2.67
C LEU A 82 -8.32 -3.19 -2.63
N THR A 83 -8.10 -4.49 -2.47
CA THR A 83 -9.16 -5.49 -2.33
C THR A 83 -10.00 -5.21 -1.08
N VAL A 84 -9.36 -4.98 0.07
CA VAL A 84 -10.04 -4.63 1.31
C VAL A 84 -10.82 -3.32 1.14
N ALA A 85 -10.21 -2.27 0.57
CA ALA A 85 -10.90 -1.00 0.32
C ALA A 85 -12.13 -1.18 -0.59
N TYR A 86 -12.02 -2.00 -1.64
CA TYR A 86 -13.13 -2.31 -2.52
C TYR A 86 -14.28 -3.01 -1.78
N TYR A 87 -13.96 -4.04 -0.99
CA TYR A 87 -15.00 -4.77 -0.25
C TYR A 87 -15.53 -4.02 0.98
N ALA A 88 -14.73 -3.14 1.59
CA ALA A 88 -15.12 -2.39 2.77
C ALA A 88 -15.86 -1.09 2.45
N VAL A 89 -15.63 -0.50 1.27
CA VAL A 89 -16.23 0.80 0.88
C VAL A 89 -17.17 0.64 -0.31
N LEU A 90 -16.67 0.14 -1.45
CA LEU A 90 -17.46 0.09 -2.69
C LEU A 90 -18.59 -0.93 -2.63
N THR A 91 -18.34 -2.09 -2.04
CA THR A 91 -19.34 -3.15 -1.90
C THR A 91 -20.51 -2.73 -1.00
N PRO A 92 -20.30 -2.24 0.24
CA PRO A 92 -21.41 -1.76 1.04
C PRO A 92 -22.05 -0.51 0.45
N ALA A 93 -21.32 0.37 -0.24
CA ALA A 93 -21.93 1.50 -0.94
C ALA A 93 -22.98 1.04 -1.97
N ARG A 94 -22.73 -0.07 -2.69
CA ARG A 94 -23.73 -0.68 -3.56
C ARG A 94 -24.95 -1.16 -2.78
N TYR A 95 -24.74 -1.90 -1.69
CA TYR A 95 -25.85 -2.38 -0.85
C TYR A 95 -26.67 -1.24 -0.24
N LEU A 96 -26.01 -0.16 0.19
CA LEU A 96 -26.68 1.06 0.67
C LEU A 96 -27.52 1.67 -0.45
N ASN A 97 -26.96 1.83 -1.65
CA ASN A 97 -27.69 2.39 -2.78
C ASN A 97 -28.92 1.56 -3.17
N ASP A 98 -28.81 0.22 -3.08
CA ASP A 98 -29.92 -0.71 -3.26
C ASP A 98 -30.99 -0.55 -2.17
N TRP A 99 -30.60 -0.41 -0.89
CA TRP A 99 -31.52 -0.15 0.22
C TRP A 99 -32.22 1.21 0.14
N PHE A 100 -31.54 2.24 -0.37
CA PHE A 100 -32.15 3.54 -0.60
C PHE A 100 -33.02 3.58 -1.88
N GLY A 101 -33.08 2.49 -2.65
CA GLY A 101 -33.93 2.36 -3.84
C GLY A 101 -33.50 3.23 -5.02
N SER A 102 -32.31 3.82 -4.95
CA SER A 102 -31.76 4.65 -6.01
C SER A 102 -31.16 3.73 -7.07
N ASP A 103 -31.79 3.59 -8.24
CA ASP A 103 -31.13 3.03 -9.42
C ASP A 103 -30.72 4.16 -10.37
N PRO A 104 -29.61 4.89 -10.08
CA PRO A 104 -29.18 6.03 -10.90
C PRO A 104 -28.80 5.62 -12.33
N LEU A 105 -28.60 4.32 -12.58
CA LEU A 105 -28.24 3.79 -13.89
C LEU A 105 -29.39 3.05 -14.58
N LYS A 106 -30.60 3.03 -13.98
CA LYS A 106 -31.82 2.38 -14.50
C LYS A 106 -31.52 1.03 -15.17
N ARG A 107 -30.82 0.17 -14.44
CA ARG A 107 -30.24 -1.09 -14.93
C ARG A 107 -31.24 -2.24 -15.00
N THR A 108 -32.46 -2.03 -14.53
CA THR A 108 -33.52 -3.03 -14.56
C THR A 108 -34.06 -3.21 -15.98
N TRP A 109 -33.99 -4.44 -16.48
CA TRP A 109 -34.59 -4.82 -17.75
C TRP A 109 -36.10 -4.67 -17.66
N HIS A 110 -36.66 -3.76 -18.47
CA HIS A 110 -38.10 -3.60 -18.61
C HIS A 110 -38.56 -4.44 -19.80
N ASP A 111 -39.33 -5.50 -19.53
CA ASP A 111 -39.86 -6.42 -20.56
C ASP A 111 -40.97 -5.78 -21.41
N SER A 112 -41.48 -4.63 -21.00
CA SER A 112 -42.65 -3.96 -21.56
C SER A 112 -42.35 -2.64 -22.29
N SER A 113 -41.09 -2.22 -22.41
CA SER A 113 -40.70 -1.03 -23.17
C SER A 113 -40.23 -1.38 -24.58
N ALA A 114 -40.72 -0.65 -25.59
CA ALA A 114 -40.32 -0.83 -26.98
C ALA A 114 -38.87 -0.37 -27.24
N THR A 115 -38.27 0.41 -26.33
CA THR A 115 -36.96 1.04 -26.47
C THR A 115 -36.46 1.58 -25.12
N TYR A 116 -35.14 1.50 -24.89
CA TYR A 116 -34.45 2.00 -23.68
C TYR A 116 -33.91 3.44 -23.81
N TRP A 117 -34.16 4.10 -24.94
CA TRP A 117 -33.76 5.50 -25.15
C TRP A 117 -34.49 6.40 -24.16
N GLU A 118 -33.73 7.24 -23.46
CA GLU A 118 -34.27 8.33 -22.64
C GLU A 118 -34.24 9.61 -23.46
N ASP A 119 -35.28 10.43 -23.30
CA ASP A 119 -35.29 11.75 -23.89
C ASP A 119 -34.10 12.55 -23.35
N PRO A 120 -33.34 13.22 -24.23
CA PRO A 120 -32.23 14.05 -23.79
C PRO A 120 -32.75 15.16 -22.87
N ASP A 121 -32.01 15.45 -21.80
CA ASP A 121 -32.30 16.58 -20.92
C ASP A 121 -32.50 17.85 -21.75
N GLU A 122 -33.49 18.67 -21.38
CA GLU A 122 -33.81 19.92 -22.08
C GLU A 122 -32.57 20.79 -22.17
N GLN A 123 -31.99 20.85 -23.36
CA GLN A 123 -30.84 21.70 -23.61
C GLN A 123 -31.33 23.15 -23.70
N PRO A 124 -30.70 24.09 -22.96
CA PRO A 124 -31.05 25.49 -23.11
C PRO A 124 -30.79 25.93 -24.55
N ALA A 125 -31.80 26.50 -25.22
CA ALA A 125 -31.79 26.88 -26.63
C ALA A 125 -30.81 28.02 -26.98
N ASP A 126 -30.01 28.48 -26.02
CA ASP A 126 -29.11 29.62 -26.19
C ASP A 126 -27.80 29.21 -26.87
N SER A 127 -27.66 29.66 -28.12
CA SER A 127 -26.46 29.49 -28.95
C SER A 127 -25.17 30.06 -28.33
N ALA A 128 -25.27 30.98 -27.36
CA ALA A 128 -24.11 31.59 -26.71
C ALA A 128 -23.25 30.59 -25.92
N ARG A 129 -23.83 29.47 -25.45
CA ARG A 129 -23.14 28.48 -24.61
C ARG A 129 -22.14 27.60 -25.36
N TYR A 130 -22.29 27.46 -26.69
CA TYR A 130 -21.35 26.72 -27.55
C TYR A 130 -20.00 27.42 -27.69
N ARG A 131 -19.93 28.72 -27.39
CA ARG A 131 -18.72 29.53 -27.56
C ARG A 131 -17.65 29.27 -26.49
N ASN A 132 -18.01 28.60 -25.39
CA ASN A 132 -17.13 28.36 -24.24
C ASN A 132 -16.76 26.87 -24.04
N GLN A 133 -17.00 26.02 -25.04
CA GLN A 133 -16.70 24.58 -24.96
C GLN A 133 -15.27 24.21 -25.42
N PHE A 134 -14.48 25.18 -25.91
CA PHE A 134 -13.08 24.99 -26.31
C PHE A 134 -12.17 26.03 -25.63
#